data_AF-A0A7Y2UQU0-F1
#
_entry.id   AF-A0A7Y2UQU0-F1
#
_cell.length_a   1.000
_cell.length_b   1.000
_cell.length_c   1.000
_cell.angle_alpha   90.00
_cell.angle_beta   90.00
_cell.angle_gamma   90.00
#
_symmetry.space_group_name_H-M   'P 1'
#
loop_
_entity.id
_entity.type
_entity.pdbx_description
1 polymer ?
#
loop_
_entity_poly.entity_id
_entity_poly.type
_entity_poly.pdbx_seq_one_letter_code
_entity_poly.pdbx_strand_id
1 'polypeptide(L)'
;VTQREVADGPPYQILIGHPPTNTLPKLSGTAATLAYEAELHLIGSPHFDWAEKIGVSSTLVDARQAAKAGKLADLICAAAVIPPLFDLPQWDGKPVIDGGMADQAPMPEPDHGQTLILLTREYDQIPDIEGRSYIAPSREVDADKIDFTDPEKIIRSWKSGEADGREYLANHALS
;
A
#
# COMPACT_ATOMS: atom_id res chain seq x y z
N VAL A 1 18.69 1.85 -4.82
CA VAL A 1 17.99 2.37 -6.01
C VAL A 1 18.06 3.89 -5.98
N THR A 2 18.59 4.51 -7.04
CA THR A 2 18.66 5.97 -7.20
C THR A 2 17.41 6.47 -7.95
N GLN A 3 17.07 7.77 -7.82
CA GLN A 3 15.96 8.34 -8.59
C GLN A 3 16.17 8.17 -10.10
N ARG A 4 17.41 8.19 -10.58
CA ARG A 4 17.73 7.96 -12.00
C ARG A 4 17.36 6.55 -12.45
N GLU A 5 17.67 5.54 -11.65
CA GLU A 5 17.31 4.15 -11.95
C GLU A 5 15.79 3.94 -12.04
N VAL A 6 15.03 4.65 -11.19
CA VAL A 6 13.55 4.63 -11.27
C VAL A 6 13.06 5.38 -12.51
N ALA A 7 13.59 6.57 -12.78
CA ALA A 7 13.19 7.41 -13.91
C ALA A 7 13.33 6.69 -15.27
N ASP A 8 14.40 5.91 -15.42
CA ASP A 8 14.74 5.17 -16.64
C ASP A 8 14.29 3.69 -16.59
N GLY A 9 13.64 3.29 -15.49
CA GLY A 9 13.22 1.92 -15.22
C GLY A 9 11.91 1.49 -15.89
N PRO A 10 11.44 0.27 -15.60
CA PRO A 10 10.14 -0.21 -16.05
C PRO A 10 8.99 0.65 -15.49
N PRO A 11 7.78 0.59 -16.08
CA PRO A 11 6.60 1.25 -15.52
C PRO A 11 6.44 0.98 -14.03
N TYR A 12 6.26 2.03 -13.25
CA TYR A 12 6.12 1.96 -11.80
C TYR A 12 5.09 3.00 -11.35
N GLN A 13 4.04 2.52 -10.68
CA GLN A 13 2.97 3.33 -10.15
C GLN A 13 2.93 3.23 -8.63
N ILE A 14 2.61 4.34 -7.97
CA ILE A 14 2.37 4.39 -6.53
C ILE A 14 0.97 4.93 -6.32
N LEU A 15 0.16 4.20 -5.55
CA LEU A 15 -1.17 4.66 -5.16
C LEU A 15 -1.04 5.66 -4.00
N ILE A 16 -1.71 6.80 -4.15
CA ILE A 16 -1.94 7.74 -3.04
C ILE A 16 -3.45 7.85 -2.80
N GLY A 17 -3.84 7.98 -1.54
CA GLY A 17 -5.23 8.25 -1.15
C GLY A 17 -5.49 9.75 -1.05
N HIS A 18 -6.75 10.15 -1.19
CA HIS A 18 -7.24 11.50 -0.98
C HIS A 18 -8.41 11.46 0.00
N PRO A 19 -8.39 12.28 1.06
CA PRO A 19 -9.47 12.29 2.05
C PRO A 19 -10.77 12.82 1.44
N PRO A 20 -11.94 12.52 2.05
CA PRO A 20 -13.22 13.03 1.60
C PRO A 20 -13.25 14.57 1.58
N THR A 21 -13.74 15.14 0.48
CA THR A 21 -13.81 16.60 0.29
C THR A 21 -14.92 17.27 1.09
N ASN A 22 -15.89 16.50 1.61
CA ASN A 22 -16.98 17.01 2.43
C ASN A 22 -16.56 17.06 3.90
N THR A 23 -16.28 18.29 4.33
CA THR A 23 -15.90 18.71 5.68
C THR A 23 -16.65 18.00 6.81
N LEU A 24 -15.95 17.13 7.54
CA LEU A 24 -16.23 16.90 8.96
C LEU A 24 -15.27 17.77 9.80
N PRO A 25 -15.75 18.45 10.87
CA PRO A 25 -15.00 19.53 11.51
C PRO A 25 -13.71 19.04 12.18
N LYS A 26 -12.67 19.87 12.09
CA LYS A 26 -11.29 19.68 12.59
C LYS A 26 -11.15 19.37 14.10
N LEU A 27 -12.25 19.22 14.85
CA LEU A 27 -12.26 19.06 16.31
C LEU A 27 -12.58 17.62 16.78
N SER A 28 -13.01 16.72 15.89
CA SER A 28 -13.23 15.28 16.21
C SER A 28 -12.36 14.32 15.38
N GLY A 29 -11.43 14.85 14.57
CA GLY A 29 -10.69 14.09 13.55
C GLY A 29 -9.79 12.97 14.09
N THR A 30 -9.12 13.18 15.23
CA THR A 30 -8.14 12.20 15.74
C THR A 30 -8.75 10.86 16.14
N ALA A 31 -9.84 10.89 16.92
CA ALA A 31 -10.51 9.66 17.34
C ALA A 31 -11.22 8.98 16.17
N ALA A 32 -11.79 9.76 15.25
CA ALA A 32 -12.44 9.24 14.06
C ALA A 32 -11.42 8.56 13.12
N THR A 33 -10.25 9.16 12.88
CA THR A 33 -9.22 8.55 12.02
C THR A 33 -8.55 7.34 12.68
N LEU A 34 -8.34 7.34 13.99
CA LEU A 34 -7.82 6.15 14.67
C LEU A 34 -8.83 4.99 14.68
N ALA A 35 -10.12 5.28 14.89
CA ALA A 35 -11.17 4.28 14.77
C ALA A 35 -11.27 3.74 13.33
N TYR A 36 -11.08 4.61 12.34
CA TYR A 36 -11.05 4.30 10.93
C TYR A 36 -9.87 3.41 10.53
N GLU A 37 -8.67 3.72 11.01
CA GLU A 37 -7.50 2.86 10.86
C GLU A 37 -7.74 1.50 11.49
N ALA A 38 -8.31 1.45 12.69
CA ALA A 38 -8.68 0.18 13.33
C ALA A 38 -9.69 -0.61 12.49
N GLU A 39 -10.68 0.06 11.90
CA GLU A 39 -11.67 -0.55 10.99
C GLU A 39 -11.01 -1.12 9.72
N LEU A 40 -10.01 -0.44 9.15
CA LEU A 40 -9.22 -0.94 8.02
C LEU A 40 -8.50 -2.26 8.35
N HIS A 41 -7.98 -2.40 9.57
CA HIS A 41 -7.34 -3.64 10.01
C HIS A 41 -8.35 -4.79 10.20
N LEU A 42 -9.65 -4.50 10.34
CA LEU A 42 -10.72 -5.50 10.42
C LEU A 42 -11.26 -5.94 9.05
N ILE A 43 -10.84 -5.30 7.96
CA ILE A 43 -11.28 -5.70 6.61
C ILE A 43 -10.61 -7.03 6.25
N GLY A 44 -11.43 -8.01 5.89
CA GLY A 44 -11.01 -9.37 5.53
C GLY A 44 -10.58 -9.55 4.07
N SER A 45 -10.65 -8.53 3.22
CA SER A 45 -10.20 -8.55 1.81
C SER A 45 -9.15 -7.46 1.54
N PRO A 46 -8.14 -7.70 0.68
CA PRO A 46 -7.18 -6.68 0.31
C PRO A 46 -7.79 -5.59 -0.59
N HIS A 47 -8.81 -5.95 -1.38
CA HIS A 47 -9.55 -5.02 -2.23
C HIS A 47 -10.92 -4.74 -1.63
N PHE A 48 -11.31 -3.47 -1.57
CA PHE A 48 -12.59 -3.10 -0.97
C PHE A 48 -13.14 -1.78 -1.52
N ASP A 49 -14.45 -1.75 -1.75
CA ASP A 49 -15.12 -0.57 -2.36
C ASP A 49 -15.65 0.44 -1.34
N TRP A 50 -15.49 0.19 -0.03
CA TRP A 50 -16.10 1.06 0.97
C TRP A 50 -15.41 2.43 1.05
N ALA A 51 -14.13 2.51 0.69
CA ALA A 51 -13.37 3.76 0.63
C ALA A 51 -14.07 4.77 -0.30
N GLU A 52 -14.49 4.35 -1.49
CA GLU A 52 -15.28 5.20 -2.39
C GLU A 52 -16.62 5.59 -1.78
N LYS A 53 -17.29 4.66 -1.09
CA LYS A 53 -18.61 4.91 -0.46
C LYS A 53 -18.58 6.01 0.59
N ILE A 54 -17.43 6.24 1.23
CA ILE A 54 -17.25 7.29 2.23
C ILE A 54 -16.55 8.55 1.68
N GLY A 55 -16.27 8.56 0.37
CA GLY A 55 -15.67 9.69 -0.33
C GLY A 55 -14.14 9.74 -0.31
N VAL A 56 -13.46 8.68 0.12
CA VAL A 56 -12.02 8.53 -0.14
C VAL A 56 -11.86 8.25 -1.64
N SER A 57 -10.98 8.99 -2.28
CA SER A 57 -10.58 8.73 -3.67
C SER A 57 -9.09 8.46 -3.74
N SER A 58 -8.58 8.00 -4.87
CA SER A 58 -7.15 7.69 -5.00
C SER A 58 -6.61 8.10 -6.37
N THR A 59 -5.29 8.09 -6.50
CA THR A 59 -4.61 8.33 -7.77
C THR A 59 -3.39 7.42 -7.87
N LEU A 60 -3.25 6.72 -9.01
CA LEU A 60 -2.03 6.02 -9.38
C LEU A 60 -1.06 7.01 -10.03
N VAL A 61 0.00 7.35 -9.33
CA VAL A 61 1.02 8.29 -9.81
C VAL A 61 2.15 7.54 -10.51
N ASP A 62 2.56 7.97 -11.72
CA ASP A 62 3.77 7.46 -12.38
C ASP A 62 5.02 7.90 -11.61
N ALA A 63 5.59 6.95 -10.87
CA ALA A 63 6.74 7.18 -10.00
C ALA A 63 8.00 7.51 -10.81
N ARG A 64 8.08 7.14 -12.09
CA ARG A 64 9.21 7.52 -12.96
C ARG A 64 9.15 9.01 -13.27
N GLN A 65 7.95 9.56 -13.47
CA GLN A 65 7.77 11.00 -13.68
C GLN A 65 8.08 11.78 -12.40
N ALA A 66 7.64 11.28 -11.24
CA ALA A 66 8.02 11.84 -9.95
C ALA A 66 9.55 11.80 -9.76
N ALA A 67 10.21 10.71 -10.12
CA ALA A 67 11.66 10.58 -10.05
C ALA A 67 12.39 11.56 -10.98
N LYS A 68 11.94 11.73 -12.23
CA LYS A 68 12.50 12.76 -13.16
C LYS A 68 12.34 14.18 -12.62
N ALA A 69 11.26 14.43 -11.89
CA ALA A 69 10.98 15.72 -11.27
C ALA A 69 11.70 15.93 -9.92
N GLY A 70 12.48 14.96 -9.43
CA GLY A 70 13.16 15.05 -8.13
C GLY A 70 12.29 14.66 -6.93
N LYS A 71 11.02 14.28 -7.15
CA LYS A 71 9.96 14.15 -6.13
C LYS A 71 9.63 12.72 -5.70
N LEU A 72 10.46 11.74 -6.06
CA LEU A 72 10.17 10.33 -5.75
C LEU A 72 10.06 10.08 -4.23
N ALA A 73 10.97 10.66 -3.44
CA ALA A 73 10.93 10.51 -1.99
C ALA A 73 9.66 11.15 -1.39
N ASP A 74 9.28 12.33 -1.88
CA ASP A 74 8.05 13.01 -1.45
C ASP A 74 6.81 12.16 -1.77
N LEU A 75 6.79 11.50 -2.94
CA LEU A 75 5.71 10.59 -3.33
C LEU A 75 5.62 9.37 -2.41
N ILE A 76 6.76 8.74 -2.09
CA ILE A 76 6.82 7.60 -1.18
C ILE A 76 6.32 8.00 0.22
N CYS A 77 6.77 9.16 0.73
CA CYS A 77 6.30 9.67 2.02
C CYS A 77 4.80 9.96 1.97
N ALA A 78 4.31 10.62 0.93
CA ALA A 78 2.90 10.94 0.72
C ALA A 78 2.00 9.68 0.73
N ALA A 79 2.47 8.59 0.11
CA ALA A 79 1.73 7.33 0.01
C ALA A 79 1.62 6.56 1.33
N ALA A 80 2.36 6.97 2.38
CA ALA A 80 2.41 6.31 3.68
C ALA A 80 1.96 7.22 4.85
N VAL A 81 1.27 8.34 4.55
CA VAL A 81 0.83 9.29 5.58
C VAL A 81 -0.42 8.79 6.29
N ILE A 82 -0.28 8.49 7.58
CA ILE A 82 -1.39 8.09 8.46
C ILE A 82 -1.84 9.30 9.29
N PRO A 83 -3.04 9.85 9.08
CA PRO A 83 -3.55 10.94 9.91
C PRO A 83 -4.05 10.41 11.27
N PRO A 84 -4.10 11.23 12.32
CA PRO A 84 -3.58 12.60 12.42
C PRO A 84 -2.11 12.63 12.87
N LEU A 85 -1.39 11.51 12.80
CA LEU A 85 -0.01 11.42 13.31
C LEU A 85 0.92 12.39 12.59
N PHE A 86 0.58 12.74 11.34
CA PHE A 86 1.32 13.69 10.51
C PHE A 86 0.38 14.69 9.83
N ASP A 87 0.90 15.87 9.52
CA ASP A 87 0.23 16.84 8.66
C ASP A 87 0.06 16.27 7.25
N LEU A 88 -1.12 16.48 6.64
CA LEU A 88 -1.39 16.01 5.29
C LEU A 88 -0.54 16.79 4.28
N PRO A 89 0.38 16.13 3.54
CA PRO A 89 1.05 16.80 2.44
C PRO A 89 0.05 17.03 1.30
N GLN A 90 0.51 17.76 0.29
CA GLN A 90 -0.26 17.91 -0.95
C GLN A 90 0.48 17.28 -2.12
N TRP A 91 -0.26 16.57 -2.97
CA TRP A 91 0.20 16.14 -4.27
C TRP A 91 -0.71 16.76 -5.34
N ASP A 92 -0.10 17.49 -6.28
CA ASP A 92 -0.81 18.24 -7.33
C ASP A 92 -1.97 19.12 -6.81
N GLY A 93 -1.75 19.76 -5.65
CA GLY A 93 -2.70 20.68 -5.02
C GLY A 93 -3.83 20.01 -4.22
N LYS A 94 -3.80 18.67 -4.06
CA LYS A 94 -4.78 17.92 -3.27
C LYS A 94 -4.13 17.33 -2.02
N PRO A 95 -4.80 17.37 -0.85
CA PRO A 95 -4.35 16.64 0.34
C PRO A 95 -4.22 15.15 0.06
N VAL A 96 -3.22 14.50 0.64
CA VAL A 96 -2.96 13.06 0.47
C VAL A 96 -2.90 12.33 1.81
N ILE A 97 -3.32 11.07 1.77
CA ILE A 97 -3.29 10.09 2.86
C ILE A 97 -2.70 8.77 2.33
N ASP A 98 -2.44 7.84 3.23
CA ASP A 98 -1.94 6.50 2.90
C ASP A 98 -2.80 5.83 1.81
N GLY A 99 -2.14 5.30 0.78
CA GLY A 99 -2.81 4.64 -0.35
C GLY A 99 -3.61 3.41 0.06
N GLY A 100 -3.14 2.69 1.08
CA GLY A 100 -3.80 1.54 1.68
C GLY A 100 -5.19 1.86 2.24
N MET A 101 -5.47 3.13 2.58
CA MET A 101 -6.83 3.54 3.00
C MET A 101 -7.83 3.48 1.84
N ALA A 102 -7.36 3.47 0.59
CA ALA A 102 -8.18 3.30 -0.61
C ALA A 102 -8.19 1.85 -1.12
N ASP A 103 -7.02 1.22 -1.24
CA ASP A 103 -6.85 -0.19 -1.64
C ASP A 103 -5.53 -0.71 -1.05
N GLN A 104 -5.56 -1.87 -0.38
CA GLN A 104 -4.36 -2.46 0.24
C GLN A 104 -3.49 -3.20 -0.78
N ALA A 105 -4.02 -3.54 -1.96
CA ALA A 105 -3.31 -4.22 -3.03
C ALA A 105 -3.72 -3.66 -4.40
N PRO A 106 -3.46 -2.38 -4.70
CA PRO A 106 -3.94 -1.76 -5.93
C PRO A 106 -3.45 -2.48 -7.19
N MET A 107 -4.35 -2.63 -8.15
CA MET A 107 -4.01 -3.12 -9.49
C MET A 107 -3.34 -2.02 -10.31
N PRO A 108 -2.39 -2.35 -11.20
CA PRO A 108 -1.76 -1.37 -12.07
C PRO A 108 -2.76 -0.83 -13.09
N GLU A 109 -2.45 0.33 -13.66
CA GLU A 109 -3.20 0.89 -14.78
C GLU A 109 -2.28 1.09 -16.00
N PRO A 110 -2.54 0.41 -17.13
CA PRO A 110 -3.64 -0.54 -17.37
C PRO A 110 -3.42 -1.91 -16.67
N ASP A 111 -4.51 -2.54 -16.22
CA ASP A 111 -4.50 -3.89 -15.64
C ASP A 111 -4.52 -4.94 -16.77
N HIS A 112 -3.33 -5.41 -17.18
CA HIS A 112 -3.17 -6.36 -18.27
C HIS A 112 -2.15 -7.44 -17.95
N GLY A 113 -2.43 -8.67 -18.41
CA GLY A 113 -1.51 -9.80 -18.32
C GLY A 113 -1.71 -10.61 -17.03
N GLN A 114 -0.59 -11.06 -16.47
CA GLN A 114 -0.55 -11.79 -15.21
C GLN A 114 0.02 -10.87 -14.13
N THR A 115 -0.71 -10.72 -13.02
CA THR A 115 -0.30 -9.87 -11.90
C THR A 115 0.01 -10.74 -10.70
N LEU A 116 1.21 -10.57 -10.15
CA LEU A 116 1.59 -11.12 -8.86
C LEU A 116 1.37 -10.05 -7.78
N ILE A 117 0.53 -10.36 -6.81
CA ILE A 117 0.17 -9.50 -5.68
C ILE A 117 0.86 -10.05 -4.43
N LEU A 118 1.74 -9.24 -3.83
CA LEU A 118 2.43 -9.58 -2.59
C LEU A 118 1.71 -8.91 -1.42
N LEU A 119 1.19 -9.71 -0.51
CA LEU A 119 0.47 -9.25 0.69
C LEU A 119 1.42 -9.24 1.89
N THR A 120 1.15 -8.38 2.87
CA THR A 120 1.93 -8.28 4.12
C THR A 120 1.22 -8.91 5.32
N ARG A 121 0.04 -9.48 5.10
CA ARG A 121 -0.74 -10.24 6.09
C ARG A 121 -1.65 -11.23 5.37
N GLU A 122 -2.16 -12.21 6.10
CA GLU A 122 -3.25 -13.03 5.61
C GLU A 122 -4.57 -12.26 5.63
N TYR A 123 -5.44 -12.61 4.68
CA TYR A 123 -6.78 -12.08 4.52
C TYR A 123 -7.76 -13.25 4.44
N ASP A 124 -8.89 -13.16 5.15
CA ASP A 124 -9.92 -14.21 5.16
C ASP A 124 -10.60 -14.39 3.79
N GLN A 125 -10.59 -13.34 2.97
CA GLN A 125 -11.28 -13.25 1.69
C GLN A 125 -10.33 -12.75 0.60
N ILE A 126 -9.47 -13.64 0.11
CA ILE A 126 -8.67 -13.38 -1.10
C ILE A 126 -9.51 -13.79 -2.31
N PRO A 127 -9.75 -12.89 -3.28
CA PRO A 127 -10.56 -13.22 -4.45
C PRO A 127 -9.78 -14.14 -5.41
N ASP A 128 -10.49 -15.11 -5.99
CA ASP A 128 -9.98 -15.95 -7.08
C ASP A 128 -10.34 -15.31 -8.42
N ILE A 129 -9.36 -14.66 -9.06
CA ILE A 129 -9.54 -13.91 -10.31
C ILE A 129 -8.49 -14.40 -11.31
N GLU A 130 -8.95 -14.78 -12.50
CA GLU A 130 -8.06 -15.21 -13.58
C GLU A 130 -6.98 -14.15 -13.87
N GLY A 131 -5.73 -14.59 -13.93
CA GLY A 131 -4.59 -13.73 -14.17
C GLY A 131 -4.04 -13.01 -12.94
N ARG A 132 -4.58 -13.26 -11.74
CA ARG A 132 -4.06 -12.72 -10.48
C ARG A 132 -3.55 -13.84 -9.60
N SER A 133 -2.34 -13.67 -9.06
CA SER A 133 -1.74 -14.57 -8.08
C SER A 133 -1.45 -13.80 -6.81
N TYR A 134 -2.06 -14.23 -5.70
CA TYR A 134 -1.84 -13.62 -4.39
C TYR A 134 -0.86 -14.47 -3.58
N ILE A 135 0.17 -13.83 -3.02
CA ILE A 135 1.08 -14.45 -2.05
C ILE A 135 0.91 -13.73 -0.73
N ALA A 136 0.40 -14.46 0.26
CA ALA A 136 0.37 -14.02 1.65
C ALA A 136 1.61 -14.55 2.40
N PRO A 137 2.04 -13.89 3.49
CA PRO A 137 3.12 -14.41 4.32
C PRO A 137 2.68 -15.73 4.99
N SER A 138 3.58 -16.71 5.10
CA SER A 138 3.27 -18.03 5.69
C SER A 138 3.03 -18.00 7.21
N ARG A 139 3.35 -16.87 7.85
CA ARG A 139 3.15 -16.59 9.27
C ARG A 139 2.96 -15.09 9.47
N GLU A 140 2.45 -14.72 10.63
CA GLU A 140 2.37 -13.31 11.02
C GLU A 140 3.75 -12.63 10.94
N VAL A 141 3.77 -11.42 10.37
CA VAL A 141 5.00 -10.65 10.16
C VAL A 141 5.43 -10.00 11.47
N ASP A 142 6.66 -10.32 11.92
CA ASP A 142 7.18 -9.87 13.22
C ASP A 142 7.35 -8.34 13.34
N ALA A 143 7.60 -7.66 12.20
CA ALA A 143 7.70 -6.21 12.14
C ALA A 143 6.29 -5.59 12.09
N ASP A 144 6.01 -4.71 13.05
CA ASP A 144 4.76 -3.96 13.11
C ASP A 144 4.96 -2.51 12.60
N LYS A 145 3.86 -1.82 12.30
CA LYS A 145 3.88 -0.47 11.68
C LYS A 145 4.47 0.62 12.59
N ILE A 146 4.66 0.36 13.89
CA ILE A 146 4.93 1.39 14.90
C ILE A 146 6.30 1.19 15.57
N ASP A 147 6.73 -0.05 15.75
CA ASP A 147 7.99 -0.43 16.40
C ASP A 147 8.98 -1.01 15.37
N PHE A 148 9.61 -0.10 14.64
CA PHE A 148 10.77 -0.35 13.78
C PHE A 148 12.10 -0.18 14.52
N THR A 149 12.10 -0.17 15.87
CA THR A 149 13.31 0.05 16.67
C THR A 149 14.08 -1.24 16.95
N ASP A 150 13.45 -2.39 16.76
CA ASP A 150 14.06 -3.70 16.91
C ASP A 150 14.63 -4.21 15.55
N PRO A 151 15.96 -4.18 15.33
CA PRO A 151 16.55 -4.66 14.09
C PRO A 151 16.35 -6.17 13.88
N GLU A 152 16.15 -6.95 14.93
CA GLU A 152 15.94 -8.39 14.80
C GLU A 152 14.57 -8.71 14.22
N LYS A 153 13.52 -7.93 14.57
CA LYS A 153 12.19 -8.05 13.93
C LYS A 153 12.30 -7.87 12.42
N ILE A 154 13.02 -6.84 11.97
CA ILE A 154 13.23 -6.56 10.54
C ILE A 154 13.93 -7.73 9.85
N ILE A 155 15.00 -8.26 10.45
CA ILE A 155 15.76 -9.40 9.90
C ILE A 155 14.88 -10.66 9.83
N ARG A 156 14.04 -10.93 10.83
CA ARG A 156 13.13 -12.09 10.82
C ARG A 156 12.04 -11.94 9.76
N SER A 157 11.45 -10.76 9.60
CA SER A 157 10.48 -10.47 8.55
C SER A 157 11.10 -10.65 7.15
N TRP A 158 12.31 -10.15 6.93
CA TRP A 158 13.05 -10.35 5.69
C TRP A 158 13.24 -11.84 5.36
N LYS A 159 13.77 -12.62 6.33
CA LYS A 159 13.99 -14.06 6.15
C LYS A 159 12.71 -14.84 5.88
N SER A 160 11.60 -14.41 6.50
CA SER A 160 10.28 -15.00 6.25
C SER A 160 9.85 -14.78 4.81
N GLY A 161 9.90 -13.54 4.32
CA GLY A 161 9.54 -13.23 2.93
C GLY A 161 10.42 -13.96 1.92
N GLU A 162 11.73 -14.10 2.18
CA GLU A 162 12.61 -14.92 1.33
C GLU A 162 12.23 -16.40 1.32
N ALA A 163 11.76 -16.96 2.44
CA ALA A 163 11.31 -18.34 2.51
C ALA A 163 10.01 -18.51 1.72
N ASP A 164 9.04 -17.62 1.92
CA ASP A 164 7.74 -17.63 1.23
C ASP A 164 7.92 -17.51 -0.29
N GLY A 165 8.81 -16.61 -0.74
CA GLY A 165 9.15 -16.47 -2.15
C GLY A 165 9.82 -17.71 -2.74
N ARG A 166 10.71 -18.39 -2.01
CA ARG A 166 11.33 -19.65 -2.44
C ARG A 166 10.31 -20.77 -2.56
N GLU A 167 9.38 -20.88 -1.61
CA GLU A 167 8.31 -21.86 -1.64
C GLU A 167 7.37 -21.62 -2.83
N TYR A 168 6.97 -20.37 -3.05
CA TYR A 168 6.16 -20.02 -4.22
C TYR A 168 6.83 -20.44 -5.52
N LEU A 169 8.12 -20.12 -5.70
CA LEU A 169 8.88 -20.52 -6.89
C LEU A 169 8.98 -22.04 -7.01
N ALA A 170 9.20 -22.79 -5.92
CA ALA A 170 9.28 -24.25 -5.97
C ALA A 170 7.96 -24.89 -6.44
N ASN A 171 6.83 -24.31 -6.01
CA ASN A 171 5.50 -24.83 -6.32
C ASN A 171 4.99 -24.40 -7.72
N HIS A 172 5.52 -23.30 -8.29
CA HIS A 172 5.03 -22.74 -9.56
C HIS A 172 6.04 -22.81 -10.72
N ALA A 173 7.36 -22.93 -10.44
CA ALA A 173 8.39 -23.12 -11.47
C ALA A 173 8.49 -24.58 -11.98
N LEU A 174 7.67 -25.49 -11.46
CA LEU A 174 7.52 -26.87 -11.96
C LEU A 174 6.32 -27.04 -12.91
N SER A 175 5.79 -25.93 -13.46
CA SER A 175 4.66 -25.90 -14.40
C SER A 175 5.13 -25.65 -15.83
#